data_AF-A0A2T2YLB8-F1
#
_entry.id   AF-A0A2T2YLB8-F1
#
_cell.length_a   1.000
_cell.length_b   1.000
_cell.length_c   1.000
_cell.angle_alpha   90.00
_cell.angle_beta   90.00
_cell.angle_gamma   90.00
#
_symmetry.space_group_name_H-M   'P 1'
#
loop_
_entity.id
_entity.type
_entity.pdbx_description
1 polymer ?
#
loop_
_entity_poly.entity_id
_entity_poly.type
_entity_poly.pdbx_seq_one_letter_code
_entity_poly.pdbx_strand_id
1 'polypeptide(L)'
;MDDDETMKELEDIIQFAAPLFSQAVDTGKEIYNTVERHLEIIPVGITPIYFNEGYLFLEEFWSQETKIYFYKITIFKNNYEQYRGIHTQHLDTVRRGLALTHESLKLQLARENRDFPNPATFAVVARARFPFEHSILPIAKRTLVKYLSSLGGLPAND
;
A
#
# COMPACT_ATOMS: atom_id res chain seq x y z
N MET A 1 -49.59 10.14 13.75
CA MET A 1 -49.01 10.59 15.03
C MET A 1 -47.77 9.76 15.34
N ASP A 2 -47.82 8.42 15.27
CA ASP A 2 -46.62 7.56 15.37
C ASP A 2 -45.48 7.88 14.38
N ASP A 3 -45.80 8.19 13.12
CA ASP A 3 -44.78 8.47 12.09
C ASP A 3 -43.94 9.72 12.38
N ASP A 4 -44.51 10.71 13.09
CA ASP A 4 -43.83 11.98 13.36
C ASP A 4 -42.85 11.84 14.54
N GLU A 5 -43.20 11.01 15.53
CA GLU A 5 -42.36 10.68 16.67
C GLU A 5 -41.18 9.80 16.26
N THR A 6 -41.44 8.76 15.46
CA THR A 6 -40.38 7.88 14.93
C THR A 6 -39.42 8.61 13.99
N MET A 7 -39.91 9.53 13.15
CA MET A 7 -39.05 10.35 12.28
C MET A 7 -38.14 11.27 13.09
N LYS A 8 -38.64 11.81 14.21
CA LYS A 8 -37.87 12.67 15.11
C LYS A 8 -36.79 11.89 15.86
N GLU A 9 -37.09 10.68 16.33
CA GLU A 9 -36.08 9.81 16.95
C GLU A 9 -34.95 9.45 15.97
N LEU A 10 -35.28 9.17 14.71
CA LEU A 10 -34.29 8.94 13.66
C LEU A 10 -33.41 10.17 13.43
N GLU A 11 -33.99 11.36 13.38
CA GLU A 11 -33.25 12.61 13.23
C GLU A 11 -32.30 12.85 14.42
N ASP A 12 -32.76 12.61 15.65
CA ASP A 12 -31.94 12.72 16.87
C ASP A 12 -30.77 11.73 16.86
N ILE A 13 -31.00 10.48 16.42
CA ILE A 13 -29.95 9.46 16.27
C ILE A 13 -28.92 9.91 15.22
N ILE A 14 -29.37 10.40 14.07
CA ILE A 14 -28.47 10.86 13.00
C ILE A 14 -27.67 12.07 13.48
N GLN A 15 -28.31 13.05 14.13
CA GLN A 15 -27.66 14.26 14.61
C GLN A 15 -26.63 13.95 15.70
N PHE A 16 -26.88 12.95 16.53
CA PHE A 16 -25.91 12.45 17.50
C PHE A 16 -24.74 11.69 16.83
N ALA A 17 -25.03 10.79 15.88
CA ALA A 17 -24.04 9.89 15.31
C ALA A 17 -23.15 10.55 14.25
N ALA A 18 -23.69 11.47 13.44
CA ALA A 18 -22.96 12.16 12.38
C ALA A 18 -21.63 12.80 12.81
N PRO A 19 -21.58 13.63 13.89
CA PRO A 19 -20.31 14.20 14.35
C PRO A 19 -19.33 13.14 14.85
N LEU A 20 -19.82 12.06 15.49
CA LEU A 20 -18.97 10.96 15.95
C LEU A 20 -18.32 10.21 14.79
N PHE A 21 -19.06 9.96 13.71
CA PHE A 21 -18.49 9.35 12.50
C PHE A 21 -17.45 10.26 11.84
N SER A 22 -17.72 11.56 11.73
CA SER A 22 -16.74 12.52 11.20
C SER A 22 -15.45 12.50 12.01
N GLN A 23 -15.56 12.58 13.35
CA GLN A 23 -14.40 12.55 14.24
C GLN A 23 -13.61 11.24 14.13
N ALA A 24 -14.30 10.11 14.03
CA ALA A 24 -13.66 8.81 13.87
C ALA A 24 -12.91 8.70 12.53
N VAL A 25 -13.50 9.21 11.45
CA VAL A 25 -12.86 9.27 10.13
C VAL A 25 -11.61 10.15 10.16
N ASP A 26 -11.69 11.34 10.77
CA ASP A 26 -10.57 12.26 10.85
C ASP A 26 -9.43 11.71 11.71
N THR A 27 -9.76 11.11 12.86
CA THR A 27 -8.79 10.37 13.69
C THR A 27 -8.12 9.24 12.89
N GLY A 28 -8.90 8.49 12.11
CA GLY A 28 -8.39 7.44 11.24
C GLY A 28 -7.42 7.97 10.17
N LYS A 29 -7.72 9.13 9.57
CA LYS A 29 -6.81 9.81 8.63
C LYS A 29 -5.50 10.22 9.31
N GLU A 30 -5.56 10.74 10.53
CA GLU A 30 -4.35 11.13 11.28
C GLU A 30 -3.46 9.94 11.59
N ILE A 31 -4.04 8.82 12.05
CA ILE A 31 -3.32 7.56 12.28
C ILE A 31 -2.69 7.07 10.98
N TYR A 32 -3.46 7.03 9.90
CA TYR A 32 -2.97 6.65 8.57
C TYR A 32 -1.78 7.52 8.13
N ASN A 33 -1.93 8.85 8.18
CA ASN A 33 -0.90 9.81 7.79
C ASN A 33 0.35 9.68 8.65
N THR A 34 0.19 9.33 9.93
CA THR A 34 1.31 9.09 10.83
C THR A 34 2.11 7.87 10.42
N VAL A 35 1.45 6.75 10.08
CA VAL A 35 2.17 5.56 9.58
C VAL A 35 2.80 5.84 8.22
N GLU A 36 2.05 6.45 7.28
CA GLU A 36 2.54 6.74 5.92
C GLU A 36 3.81 7.60 5.93
N ARG A 37 3.90 8.60 6.82
CA ARG A 37 5.10 9.44 6.99
C ARG A 37 6.35 8.69 7.45
N HIS A 38 6.20 7.50 8.02
CA HIS A 38 7.31 6.65 8.45
C HIS A 38 7.60 5.50 7.49
N LEU A 39 6.91 5.44 6.34
CA LEU A 39 7.22 4.51 5.26
C LEU A 39 8.06 5.22 4.21
N GLU A 40 9.21 4.66 3.88
CA GLU A 40 10.08 5.15 2.82
C GLU A 40 10.06 4.18 1.64
N ILE A 41 9.82 4.69 0.43
CA ILE A 41 9.85 3.90 -0.81
C ILE A 41 11.19 4.11 -1.50
N ILE A 42 11.86 3.01 -1.83
CA ILE A 42 13.16 2.97 -2.49
C ILE A 42 13.06 2.09 -3.74
N PRO A 43 13.30 2.63 -4.95
CA PRO A 43 13.38 1.81 -6.15
C PRO A 43 14.63 0.93 -6.09
N VAL A 44 14.49 -0.37 -6.44
CA VAL A 44 15.59 -1.32 -6.41
C VAL A 44 16.17 -1.54 -7.81
N GLY A 45 17.42 -1.15 -7.99
CA GLY A 45 18.15 -1.26 -9.25
C GLY A 45 17.60 -0.32 -10.33
N ILE A 46 17.62 -0.78 -11.58
CA ILE A 46 17.15 0.02 -12.72
C ILE A 46 15.62 0.06 -12.72
N THR A 47 15.07 1.26 -12.87
CA THR A 47 13.64 1.53 -13.04
C THR A 47 13.17 0.97 -14.39
N PRO A 48 12.25 0.00 -14.42
CA PRO A 48 11.71 -0.53 -15.68
C PRO A 48 10.76 0.46 -16.37
N ILE A 49 10.48 0.18 -17.65
CA ILE A 49 9.56 0.97 -18.49
C ILE A 49 8.09 0.72 -18.09
N TYR A 50 7.80 -0.36 -17.35
CA TYR A 50 6.47 -0.79 -16.94
C TYR A 50 6.43 -1.12 -15.45
N PHE A 51 5.37 -0.68 -14.75
CA PHE A 51 5.26 -0.80 -13.30
C PHE A 51 4.06 -1.60 -12.80
N ASN A 52 3.20 -2.13 -13.68
CA ASN A 52 1.93 -2.71 -13.19
C ASN A 52 2.10 -4.08 -12.54
N GLU A 53 3.27 -4.71 -12.60
CA GLU A 53 3.57 -5.91 -11.84
C GLU A 53 5.06 -6.01 -11.54
N GLY A 54 5.36 -6.68 -10.43
CA GLY A 54 6.73 -6.89 -9.96
C GLY A 54 6.79 -7.25 -8.50
N TYR A 55 7.85 -6.82 -7.83
CA TYR A 55 8.13 -7.20 -6.44
C TYR A 55 8.07 -6.01 -5.50
N LEU A 56 7.39 -6.21 -4.38
CA LEU A 56 7.37 -5.31 -3.23
C LEU A 56 8.17 -5.99 -2.12
N PHE A 57 9.29 -5.39 -1.74
CA PHE A 57 10.04 -5.77 -0.55
C PHE A 57 9.53 -4.94 0.62
N LEU A 58 9.03 -5.58 1.66
CA LEU A 58 8.56 -4.93 2.88
C LEU A 58 9.48 -5.23 4.04
N GLU A 59 9.93 -4.15 4.70
CA GLU A 59 10.96 -4.23 5.70
C GLU A 59 10.63 -3.35 6.90
N GLU A 60 10.86 -3.89 8.09
CA GLU A 60 10.90 -3.09 9.30
C GLU A 60 12.36 -2.78 9.63
N PHE A 61 12.68 -1.53 9.94
CA PHE A 61 14.08 -1.09 10.13
C PHE A 61 14.84 -1.87 11.22
N TRP A 62 14.15 -2.30 12.28
CA TRP A 62 14.71 -3.10 13.39
C TRP A 62 14.69 -4.60 13.13
N SER A 63 13.90 -5.07 12.17
CA SER A 63 13.91 -6.48 11.80
C SER A 63 15.13 -6.75 10.93
N GLN A 64 15.66 -7.96 10.95
CA GLN A 64 16.62 -8.40 9.92
C GLN A 64 15.91 -9.19 8.83
N GLU A 65 14.63 -8.93 8.58
CA GLU A 65 13.84 -9.66 7.59
C GLU A 65 13.35 -8.76 6.46
N THR A 66 13.36 -9.30 5.26
CA THR A 66 12.74 -8.74 4.07
C THR A 66 11.61 -9.67 3.66
N LYS A 67 10.38 -9.16 3.72
CA LYS A 67 9.20 -9.88 3.24
C LYS A 67 8.97 -9.55 1.78
N ILE A 68 8.95 -10.57 0.95
CA ILE A 68 8.88 -10.45 -0.51
C ILE A 68 7.45 -10.71 -0.94
N TYR A 69 6.86 -9.75 -1.64
CA TYR A 69 5.54 -9.88 -2.23
C TYR A 69 5.66 -9.72 -3.74
N PHE A 70 4.98 -10.58 -4.50
CA PHE A 70 4.60 -10.24 -5.86
C PHE A 70 3.45 -9.24 -5.79
N TYR A 71 3.47 -8.20 -6.61
CA TYR A 71 2.35 -7.28 -6.73
C TYR A 71 1.86 -7.17 -8.16
N LYS A 72 0.56 -6.87 -8.31
CA LYS A 72 -0.08 -6.57 -9.57
C LYS A 72 -1.07 -5.42 -9.41
N ILE A 73 -0.89 -4.36 -10.20
CA ILE A 73 -1.79 -3.21 -10.29
C ILE A 73 -2.98 -3.61 -11.15
N THR A 74 -4.17 -3.39 -10.62
CA THR A 74 -5.43 -3.59 -11.34
C THR A 74 -6.05 -2.22 -11.60
N ILE A 75 -6.42 -1.96 -12.84
CA ILE A 75 -7.07 -0.71 -13.24
C ILE A 75 -8.55 -1.00 -13.42
N PHE A 76 -9.39 -0.34 -12.62
CA PHE A 76 -10.83 -0.38 -12.74
C PHE A 76 -11.29 0.94 -13.34
N LYS A 77 -12.03 0.89 -14.44
CA LYS A 77 -12.68 2.06 -15.03
C LYS A 77 -14.16 2.04 -14.68
N ASN A 78 -14.63 3.06 -13.98
CA ASN A 78 -16.03 3.43 -13.93
C ASN A 78 -16.27 4.58 -14.92
N ASN A 79 -17.52 4.83 -15.31
CA ASN A 79 -17.91 5.91 -16.24
C ASN A 79 -17.50 7.32 -15.75
N TYR A 80 -17.17 7.45 -14.47
CA TYR A 80 -16.81 8.73 -13.84
C TYR A 80 -15.37 8.76 -13.28
N GLU A 81 -14.77 7.61 -12.92
CA GLU A 81 -13.45 7.56 -12.26
C GLU A 81 -12.63 6.32 -12.64
N GLN A 82 -11.31 6.49 -12.72
CA GLN A 82 -10.34 5.40 -12.86
C GLN A 82 -9.72 5.08 -11.49
N TYR A 83 -10.09 3.94 -10.91
CA TYR A 83 -9.52 3.44 -9.66
C TYR A 83 -8.36 2.48 -9.92
N ARG A 84 -7.33 2.57 -9.09
CA ARG A 84 -6.18 1.66 -9.12
C ARG A 84 -6.15 0.83 -7.84
N GLY A 85 -6.30 -0.48 -8.00
CA GLY A 85 -6.07 -1.45 -6.93
C GLY A 85 -4.67 -2.04 -7.03
N ILE A 86 -4.20 -2.63 -5.93
CA ILE A 86 -2.99 -3.44 -5.91
C ILE A 86 -3.33 -4.77 -5.24
N HIS A 87 -3.09 -5.85 -5.97
CA HIS A 87 -3.08 -7.19 -5.41
C HIS A 87 -1.65 -7.55 -5.03
N THR A 88 -1.47 -8.24 -3.91
CA THR A 88 -0.16 -8.71 -3.47
C THR A 88 -0.25 -10.15 -3.00
N GLN A 89 0.73 -10.96 -3.39
CA GLN A 89 0.89 -12.32 -2.91
C GLN A 89 2.23 -12.42 -2.18
N HIS A 90 2.22 -12.89 -0.93
CA HIS A 90 3.45 -13.19 -0.21
C HIS A 90 4.17 -14.35 -0.90
N LEU A 91 5.45 -14.18 -1.18
CA LEU A 91 6.28 -15.20 -1.83
C LEU A 91 7.24 -15.83 -0.83
N ASP A 92 7.97 -14.99 -0.09
CA ASP A 92 9.02 -15.45 0.81
C ASP A 92 9.34 -14.42 1.90
N THR A 93 10.03 -14.85 2.95
CA THR A 93 10.64 -13.99 3.96
C THR A 93 12.11 -14.37 4.11
N VAL A 94 13.00 -13.48 3.70
CA VAL A 94 14.44 -13.72 3.77
C VAL A 94 15.05 -12.97 4.93
N ARG A 95 16.04 -13.57 5.60
CA ARG A 95 16.85 -12.87 6.60
C ARG A 95 18.00 -12.13 5.93
N ARG A 96 18.07 -10.82 6.17
CA ARG A 96 19.14 -9.92 5.75
C ARG A 96 20.43 -10.27 6.48
N GLY A 97 21.39 -10.80 5.75
CA GLY A 97 22.79 -10.89 6.15
C GLY A 97 23.64 -9.85 5.43
N LEU A 98 24.94 -9.80 5.72
CA LEU A 98 25.89 -8.85 5.09
C LEU A 98 26.02 -9.02 3.56
N ALA A 99 25.61 -10.17 3.00
CA ALA A 99 25.73 -10.50 1.58
C ALA A 99 24.42 -10.35 0.77
N LEU A 100 23.28 -10.08 1.43
CA LEU A 100 21.97 -10.04 0.78
C LEU A 100 21.48 -8.60 0.68
N THR A 101 21.83 -7.91 -0.42
CA THR A 101 21.32 -6.57 -0.74
C THR A 101 19.99 -6.69 -1.49
N HIS A 102 19.25 -5.58 -1.60
CA HIS A 102 18.03 -5.55 -2.40
C HIS A 102 18.30 -5.94 -3.86
N GLU A 103 19.43 -5.52 -4.42
CA GLU A 103 19.84 -5.83 -5.79
C GLU A 103 20.19 -7.31 -5.98
N SER A 104 20.92 -7.91 -5.03
CA SER A 104 21.27 -9.33 -5.13
C SER A 104 20.02 -10.21 -5.00
N LEU A 105 19.08 -9.82 -4.12
CA LEU A 105 17.78 -10.48 -3.98
C LEU A 105 16.90 -10.32 -5.24
N LYS A 106 16.84 -9.12 -5.82
CA LYS A 106 16.15 -8.88 -7.10
C LYS A 106 16.72 -9.75 -8.23
N LEU A 107 18.05 -9.84 -8.31
CA LEU A 107 18.73 -10.66 -9.33
C LEU A 107 18.44 -12.15 -9.13
N GLN A 108 18.37 -12.63 -7.89
CA GLN A 108 17.99 -14.00 -7.57
C GLN A 108 16.55 -14.29 -8.05
N LEU A 109 15.59 -13.44 -7.69
CA LEU A 109 14.19 -13.61 -8.10
C LEU A 109 14.00 -13.61 -9.62
N ALA A 110 14.74 -12.76 -10.34
CA ALA A 110 14.71 -12.71 -11.81
C ALA A 110 15.29 -13.98 -12.47
N ARG A 111 16.23 -14.66 -11.81
CA ARG A 111 16.77 -15.95 -12.29
C ARG A 111 15.79 -17.09 -12.05
N GLU A 112 15.11 -17.07 -10.91
CA GLU A 112 14.11 -18.07 -10.54
C GLU A 112 12.83 -17.93 -11.39
N ASN A 113 12.42 -16.69 -11.69
CA ASN A 113 11.26 -16.37 -12.52
C ASN A 113 11.67 -15.87 -13.91
N ARG A 114 12.07 -16.80 -14.77
CA ARG A 114 12.60 -16.51 -16.12
C ARG A 114 11.58 -15.86 -17.06
N ASP A 115 10.29 -16.02 -16.78
CA ASP A 115 9.20 -15.38 -17.54
C ASP A 115 9.06 -13.89 -17.22
N PHE A 116 9.76 -13.40 -16.19
CA PHE A 116 9.67 -12.02 -15.70
C PHE A 116 11.07 -11.35 -15.56
N PRO A 117 11.77 -11.11 -16.69
CA PRO A 117 13.20 -10.81 -16.69
C PRO A 117 13.58 -9.43 -16.15
N ASN A 118 12.65 -8.46 -16.11
CA ASN A 118 12.90 -7.14 -15.51
C ASN A 118 11.70 -6.67 -14.66
N PRO A 119 11.53 -7.24 -13.45
CA PRO A 119 10.47 -6.84 -12.55
C PRO A 119 10.65 -5.41 -12.06
N ALA A 120 9.54 -4.67 -11.97
CA ALA A 120 9.48 -3.45 -11.18
C ALA A 120 9.61 -3.81 -9.71
N THR A 121 10.71 -3.39 -9.08
CA THR A 121 11.01 -3.77 -7.70
C THR A 121 11.17 -2.53 -6.85
N PHE A 122 10.39 -2.48 -5.76
CA PHE A 122 10.42 -1.39 -4.80
C PHE A 122 10.55 -1.97 -3.40
N ALA A 123 11.43 -1.38 -2.61
CA ALA A 123 11.50 -1.61 -1.18
C ALA A 123 10.70 -0.54 -0.45
N VAL A 124 9.89 -0.96 0.52
CA VAL A 124 9.21 -0.07 1.46
C VAL A 124 9.71 -0.38 2.85
N VAL A 125 10.37 0.61 3.45
CA VAL A 125 11.03 0.49 4.75
C VAL A 125 10.23 1.27 5.79
N ALA A 126 9.71 0.55 6.79
CA ALA A 126 9.05 1.15 7.95
C ALA A 126 10.09 1.59 8.99
N ARG A 127 10.11 2.89 9.28
CA ARG A 127 11.01 3.56 10.24
C ARG A 127 10.37 3.89 11.59
N ALA A 128 9.13 3.46 11.83
CA ALA A 128 8.45 3.48 13.14
C ALA A 128 7.73 2.14 13.41
N ARG A 129 7.65 1.73 14.68
CA ARG A 129 7.08 0.43 15.08
C ARG A 129 5.56 0.48 14.99
N PHE A 130 4.99 -0.31 14.08
CA PHE A 130 3.56 -0.45 13.90
C PHE A 130 3.19 -1.93 13.64
N PRO A 131 1.93 -2.34 13.87
CA PRO A 131 1.47 -3.67 13.49
C PRO A 131 1.68 -3.91 11.99
N PHE A 132 2.37 -5.00 11.65
CA PHE A 132 2.74 -5.27 10.25
C PHE A 132 1.49 -5.49 9.37
N GLU A 133 0.69 -6.50 9.69
CA GLU A 133 -0.47 -6.92 8.89
C GLU A 133 -1.60 -5.87 8.84
N HIS A 134 -1.81 -5.16 9.94
CA HIS A 134 -2.94 -4.23 10.08
C HIS A 134 -2.58 -2.78 9.75
N SER A 135 -1.29 -2.42 9.71
CA SER A 135 -0.86 -1.04 9.47
C SER A 135 0.18 -0.96 8.35
N ILE A 136 1.34 -1.59 8.50
CA ILE A 136 2.45 -1.44 7.54
C ILE A 136 2.06 -1.96 6.16
N LEU A 137 1.64 -3.22 6.05
CA LEU A 137 1.29 -3.87 4.79
C LEU A 137 0.17 -3.13 4.03
N PRO A 138 -0.99 -2.81 4.61
CA PRO A 138 -2.06 -2.13 3.89
C PRO A 138 -1.68 -0.70 3.48
N ILE A 139 -0.92 0.01 4.30
CA ILE A 139 -0.50 1.39 4.01
C ILE A 139 0.60 1.38 2.94
N ALA A 140 1.59 0.49 3.04
CA ALA A 140 2.63 0.34 2.02
C ALA A 140 2.06 0.03 0.64
N LYS A 141 1.04 -0.84 0.55
CA LYS A 141 0.31 -1.11 -0.69
C LYS A 141 -0.25 0.18 -1.30
N ARG A 142 -0.95 0.99 -0.50
CA ARG A 142 -1.54 2.26 -0.94
C ARG A 142 -0.46 3.28 -1.33
N THR A 143 0.59 3.43 -0.53
CA THR A 143 1.69 4.35 -0.80
C THR A 143 2.44 3.96 -2.07
N LEU A 144 2.63 2.66 -2.33
CA LEU A 144 3.21 2.18 -3.59
C LEU A 144 2.34 2.57 -4.79
N VAL A 145 1.02 2.35 -4.73
CA VAL A 145 0.10 2.76 -5.82
C VAL A 145 0.19 4.28 -6.08
N LYS A 146 0.22 5.11 -5.03
CA LYS A 146 0.39 6.56 -5.15
C LYS A 146 1.72 6.90 -5.83
N TYR A 147 2.81 6.30 -5.37
CA TYR A 147 4.16 6.52 -5.91
C TYR A 147 4.26 6.14 -7.39
N LEU A 148 3.77 4.95 -7.77
CA LEU A 148 3.76 4.50 -9.17
C LEU A 148 2.91 5.41 -10.07
N SER A 149 1.84 5.99 -9.53
CA SER A 149 1.00 6.93 -10.28
C SER A 149 1.71 8.27 -10.53
N SER A 150 2.55 8.72 -9.59
CA SER A 150 3.36 9.94 -9.78
C SER A 150 4.54 9.80 -10.77
N LEU A 151 5.04 8.58 -10.99
CA LEU A 151 6.19 8.32 -11.87
C LEU A 151 5.87 8.41 -13.38
N GLY A 152 4.64 8.75 -13.78
CA GLY A 152 4.31 9.09 -15.17
C GLY A 152 4.16 7.92 -16.14
N GLY A 153 4.12 6.66 -15.66
CA GLY A 153 3.85 5.50 -16.52
C GLY A 153 2.36 5.27 -16.87
N LEU A 154 1.45 6.02 -16.24
CA LEU A 154 0.00 5.87 -16.37
C LEU A 154 -0.65 7.22 -15.99
N PRO A 155 -1.63 7.74 -16.75
CA PRO A 155 -2.15 9.11 -16.58
C PRO A 155 -2.58 9.40 -15.14
N ALA A 156 -2.10 10.52 -14.61
CA ALA A 156 -2.46 11.04 -13.29
C ALA A 156 -3.95 11.44 -13.28
N ASN A 157 -4.66 11.11 -12.20
CA ASN A 157 -6.00 11.65 -11.97
C ASN A 157 -5.82 13.11 -11.50
N ASP A 158 -6.39 14.07 -12.24
CA ASP A 158 -6.89 15.32 -11.69
C ASP A 158 -8.15 15.04 -10.83
#